data_AF-A0A1F4V8D1-F1
#
_entry.id   AF-A0A1F4V8D1-F1
#
_cell.length_a   1.000
_cell.length_b   1.000
_cell.length_c   1.000
_cell.angle_alpha   90.00
_cell.angle_beta   90.00
_cell.angle_gamma   90.00
#
_symmetry.space_group_name_H-M   'P 1'
#
loop_
_entity.id
_entity.type
_entity.pdbx_description
1 polymer ?
#
loop_
_entity_poly.entity_id
_entity_poly.type
_entity_poly.pdbx_seq_one_letter_code
_entity_poly.pdbx_strand_id
1 'polypeptide(L)'
;MQKQDLKDLISKGNKLYERVLKREFHFDQPYSIIDLEYTRNLLSDFKMLSGELPKIEGPKSLDEILVYELSKICNNQIQNLEDEFNPSIKTPEQVISMYEVTSKDLDEIKKWLSTNKDKVIAANLRQMEAYSSSRRSEVALGSPKIRVDAEFLVLRYVDNFKKVLSEFFSDFPGVPQLLDEYIISVESDNSRSYADKVAKASYLSVAKCCYMLDGKINLIPERLISLLGHEVLGHCLNYINTDLSDLPLYIKENLNAMTSASKESVADHFESLVFEFLNGNKNAADSMGFEEDFENIYNRFKDTRILMDYWNKLSMVGYWILSNTKVDDFNKQVKELLTYSIDIKWPASFVNRHRQDWNRSTGLLLPKFVSELRYSVNPVKEMLAGVNDARKSKIEKLILVGNWTPTSLKYWISVNS
;
A
#
# COMPACT_ATOMS: atom_id res chain seq x y z
N MET A 1 34.65 -12.72 -1.37
CA MET A 1 34.51 -11.27 -1.63
C MET A 1 34.72 -10.51 -0.34
N GLN A 2 35.60 -9.51 -0.35
CA GLN A 2 35.88 -8.68 0.83
C GLN A 2 34.74 -7.65 1.02
N LYS A 3 34.43 -7.26 2.26
CA LYS A 3 33.42 -6.22 2.57
C LYS A 3 33.61 -4.90 1.80
N GLN A 4 34.85 -4.60 1.40
CA GLN A 4 35.19 -3.41 0.61
C GLN A 4 34.54 -3.41 -0.78
N ASP A 5 34.27 -4.58 -1.34
CA ASP A 5 33.70 -4.77 -2.68
C ASP A 5 32.18 -4.48 -2.70
N LEU A 6 31.46 -4.87 -1.65
CA LEU A 6 30.01 -4.63 -1.54
C LEU A 6 29.68 -3.14 -1.39
N LYS A 7 30.47 -2.41 -0.60
CA LYS A 7 30.26 -0.96 -0.40
C LYS A 7 30.49 -0.16 -1.69
N ASP A 8 31.45 -0.57 -2.52
CA ASP A 8 31.65 0.04 -3.83
C ASP A 8 30.44 -0.18 -4.75
N LEU A 9 29.91 -1.42 -4.80
CA LEU A 9 28.70 -1.75 -5.56
C LEU A 9 27.48 -0.95 -5.09
N ILE A 10 27.28 -0.80 -3.79
CA ILE A 10 26.21 0.03 -3.22
C ILE A 10 26.38 1.49 -3.66
N SER A 11 27.60 2.03 -3.59
CA SER A 11 27.89 3.40 -4.02
C SER A 11 27.64 3.61 -5.53
N LYS A 12 28.06 2.66 -6.37
CA LYS A 12 27.76 2.66 -7.82
C LYS A 12 26.26 2.63 -8.07
N GLY A 13 25.53 1.74 -7.40
CA GLY A 13 24.08 1.65 -7.48
C GLY A 13 23.39 2.96 -7.10
N ASN A 14 23.86 3.61 -6.03
CA ASN A 14 23.35 4.90 -5.59
C ASN A 14 23.48 5.99 -6.67
N LYS A 15 24.68 6.15 -7.23
CA LYS A 15 24.97 7.13 -8.28
C LYS A 15 24.16 6.86 -9.56
N LEU A 16 23.95 5.59 -9.88
CA LEU A 16 23.14 5.21 -11.02
C LEU A 16 21.66 5.52 -10.78
N TYR A 17 21.17 5.34 -9.55
CA TYR A 17 19.81 5.68 -9.18
C TYR A 17 19.56 7.19 -9.13
N GLU A 18 20.55 8.00 -8.74
CA GLU A 18 20.49 9.47 -8.86
C GLU A 18 20.19 9.90 -10.31
N ARG A 19 20.76 9.18 -11.29
CA ARG A 19 20.51 9.42 -12.72
C ARG A 19 19.10 9.01 -13.16
N VAL A 20 18.52 7.98 -12.54
CA VAL A 20 17.10 7.62 -12.72
C VAL A 20 16.21 8.74 -12.19
N LEU A 21 16.42 9.19 -10.95
CA LEU A 21 15.62 10.27 -10.34
C LEU A 21 15.66 11.55 -11.16
N LYS A 22 16.85 11.95 -11.63
CA LYS A 22 16.99 13.12 -12.49
C LYS A 22 16.12 13.03 -13.75
N ARG A 23 16.02 11.82 -14.32
CA ARG A 23 15.19 11.56 -15.49
C ARG A 23 13.71 11.60 -15.16
N GLU A 24 13.28 10.98 -14.05
CA GLU A 24 11.89 11.05 -13.61
C GLU A 24 11.46 12.49 -13.30
N PHE A 25 12.29 13.28 -12.62
CA PHE A 25 12.01 14.70 -12.37
C PHE A 25 11.94 15.55 -13.64
N HIS A 26 12.70 15.18 -14.68
CA HIS A 26 12.55 15.79 -16.00
C HIS A 26 11.20 15.44 -16.62
N PHE A 27 10.71 14.21 -16.43
CA PHE A 27 9.41 13.79 -16.93
C PHE A 27 8.22 14.42 -16.21
N ASP A 28 8.39 14.83 -14.95
CA ASP A 28 7.40 15.62 -14.22
C ASP A 28 7.17 17.02 -14.84
N GLN A 29 8.08 17.50 -15.71
CA GLN A 29 7.94 18.80 -16.36
C GLN A 29 6.95 18.76 -17.53
N PRO A 30 6.13 19.81 -17.72
CA PRO A 30 5.30 19.94 -18.91
C PRO A 30 6.13 19.88 -20.19
N TYR A 31 5.66 19.13 -21.19
CA TYR A 31 6.31 18.95 -22.50
C TYR A 31 7.66 18.22 -22.47
N SER A 32 7.96 17.51 -21.39
CA SER A 32 9.12 16.63 -21.32
C SER A 32 9.10 15.60 -22.45
N ILE A 33 10.27 15.36 -23.04
CA ILE A 33 10.47 14.36 -24.10
C ILE A 33 11.50 13.35 -23.60
N ILE A 34 11.27 12.08 -23.90
CA ILE A 34 12.20 10.99 -23.62
C ILE A 34 13.47 11.19 -24.44
N ASP A 35 14.60 11.36 -23.75
CA ASP A 35 15.93 11.33 -24.36
C ASP A 35 16.37 9.87 -24.56
N LEU A 36 16.22 9.38 -25.78
CA LEU A 36 16.54 7.99 -26.13
C LEU A 36 18.03 7.68 -25.99
N GLU A 37 18.94 8.64 -26.16
CA GLU A 37 20.38 8.42 -25.98
C GLU A 37 20.70 8.27 -24.50
N TYR A 38 20.17 9.17 -23.66
CA TYR A 38 20.30 9.07 -22.21
C TYR A 38 19.71 7.75 -21.69
N THR A 39 18.52 7.35 -22.15
CA THR A 39 17.88 6.09 -21.78
C THR A 39 18.74 4.87 -22.20
N ARG A 40 19.38 4.89 -23.38
CA ARG A 40 20.29 3.81 -23.81
C ARG A 40 21.53 3.72 -22.93
N ASN A 41 22.13 4.86 -22.59
CA ASN A 41 23.29 4.90 -21.71
C ASN A 41 22.93 4.37 -20.32
N LEU A 42 21.80 4.79 -19.77
CA LEU A 42 21.29 4.32 -18.48
C LEU A 42 21.05 2.80 -18.49
N LEU A 43 20.42 2.27 -19.55
CA LEU A 43 20.21 0.84 -19.73
C LEU A 43 21.54 0.07 -19.77
N SER A 44 22.54 0.57 -20.51
CA SER A 44 23.87 -0.03 -20.58
C SER A 44 24.55 -0.07 -19.21
N ASP A 45 24.48 1.02 -18.46
CA ASP A 45 25.09 1.12 -17.13
C ASP A 45 24.43 0.19 -16.12
N PHE A 46 23.10 0.03 -16.16
CA PHE A 46 22.41 -0.95 -15.34
C PHE A 46 22.77 -2.39 -15.71
N LYS A 47 22.90 -2.71 -17.01
CA LYS A 47 23.36 -4.04 -17.45
C LYS A 47 24.77 -4.34 -16.97
N MET A 48 25.67 -3.36 -17.05
CA MET A 48 27.04 -3.49 -16.56
C MET A 48 27.05 -3.75 -15.05
N LEU A 49 26.36 -2.91 -14.26
CA LEU A 49 26.28 -3.09 -12.81
C LEU A 49 25.65 -4.44 -12.45
N SER A 50 24.56 -4.84 -13.11
CA SER A 50 23.91 -6.14 -12.88
C SER A 50 24.87 -7.32 -13.10
N GLY A 51 25.77 -7.21 -14.09
CA GLY A 51 26.82 -8.21 -14.34
C GLY A 51 27.94 -8.24 -13.28
N GLU A 52 28.15 -7.16 -12.54
CA GLU A 52 29.12 -7.07 -11.43
C GLU A 52 28.55 -7.57 -10.09
N LEU A 53 27.22 -7.53 -9.92
CA LEU A 53 26.58 -7.87 -8.65
C LEU A 53 26.71 -9.36 -8.32
N PRO A 54 27.14 -9.72 -7.10
CA PRO A 54 27.22 -11.11 -6.68
C PRO A 54 25.83 -11.71 -6.54
N LYS A 55 25.72 -13.02 -6.82
CA LYS A 55 24.54 -13.79 -6.45
C LYS A 55 24.54 -14.03 -4.94
N ILE A 56 23.63 -13.38 -4.22
CA ILE A 56 23.45 -13.53 -2.77
C ILE A 56 22.19 -14.36 -2.52
N GLU A 57 22.34 -15.53 -1.90
CA GLU A 57 21.24 -16.38 -1.46
C GLU A 57 21.14 -16.29 0.07
N GLY A 58 20.11 -15.60 0.57
CA GLY A 58 19.88 -15.43 2.01
C GLY A 58 20.88 -14.47 2.69
N PRO A 59 20.76 -13.15 2.47
CA PRO A 59 21.66 -12.16 3.04
C PRO A 59 21.64 -12.19 4.59
N LYS A 60 22.81 -12.02 5.20
CA LYS A 60 23.06 -12.11 6.66
C LYS A 60 23.61 -10.82 7.26
N SER A 61 23.84 -9.79 6.45
CA SER A 61 24.30 -8.48 6.89
C SER A 61 23.62 -7.38 6.11
N LEU A 62 23.64 -6.15 6.63
CA LEU A 62 23.05 -4.99 5.94
C LEU A 62 23.61 -4.81 4.52
N ASP A 63 24.94 -4.85 4.36
CA ASP A 63 25.57 -4.70 3.04
C ASP A 63 25.10 -5.78 2.06
N GLU A 64 24.94 -7.03 2.52
CA GLU A 64 24.40 -8.12 1.69
C GLU A 64 22.92 -7.91 1.32
N ILE A 65 22.10 -7.38 2.24
CA ILE A 65 20.70 -7.04 1.96
C ILE A 65 20.62 -5.92 0.92
N LEU A 66 21.44 -4.89 1.07
CA LEU A 66 21.47 -3.75 0.16
C LEU A 66 21.89 -4.13 -1.25
N VAL A 67 22.88 -5.03 -1.39
CA VAL A 67 23.32 -5.55 -2.68
C VAL A 67 22.28 -6.52 -3.28
N TYR A 68 21.65 -7.33 -2.44
CA TYR A 68 20.56 -8.20 -2.86
C TYR A 68 19.36 -7.39 -3.41
N GLU A 69 18.95 -6.32 -2.72
CA GLU A 69 17.89 -5.42 -3.18
C GLU A 69 18.29 -4.66 -4.45
N LEU A 70 19.54 -4.19 -4.52
CA LEU A 70 20.08 -3.53 -5.70
C LEU A 70 20.03 -4.44 -6.95
N SER A 71 20.25 -5.75 -6.79
CA SER A 71 20.14 -6.70 -7.92
C SER A 71 18.72 -6.74 -8.51
N LYS A 72 17.70 -6.69 -7.66
CA LYS A 72 16.29 -6.65 -8.09
C LYS A 72 15.97 -5.34 -8.78
N ILE A 73 16.41 -4.22 -8.19
CA ILE A 73 16.24 -2.89 -8.78
C ILE A 73 16.89 -2.83 -10.15
N CYS A 74 18.14 -3.29 -10.31
CA CYS A 74 18.82 -3.32 -11.60
C CYS A 74 18.02 -4.14 -12.62
N ASN A 75 17.58 -5.33 -12.26
CA ASN A 75 16.80 -6.18 -13.17
C ASN A 75 15.48 -5.52 -13.59
N ASN A 76 14.76 -4.87 -12.66
CA ASN A 76 13.54 -4.16 -12.95
C ASN A 76 13.77 -2.93 -13.85
N GLN A 77 14.80 -2.13 -13.56
CA GLN A 77 15.16 -0.97 -14.37
C GLN A 77 15.59 -1.37 -15.78
N ILE A 78 16.37 -2.45 -15.93
CA ILE A 78 16.73 -3.00 -17.24
C ILE A 78 15.47 -3.34 -18.03
N GLN A 79 14.54 -4.09 -17.44
CA GLN A 79 13.30 -4.47 -18.11
C GLN A 79 12.45 -3.25 -18.50
N ASN A 80 12.26 -2.29 -17.60
CA ASN A 80 11.46 -1.10 -17.87
C ASN A 80 12.08 -0.25 -18.99
N LEU A 81 13.40 -0.03 -18.95
CA LEU A 81 14.11 0.73 -19.97
C LEU A 81 14.14 -0.02 -21.32
N GLU A 82 14.20 -1.35 -21.33
CA GLU A 82 14.10 -2.15 -22.56
C GLU A 82 12.72 -2.04 -23.21
N ASP A 83 11.66 -2.10 -22.41
CA ASP A 83 10.28 -1.99 -22.89
C ASP A 83 9.99 -0.62 -23.55
N GLU A 84 10.72 0.45 -23.18
CA GLU A 84 10.62 1.75 -23.85
C GLU A 84 11.14 1.72 -25.30
N PHE A 85 12.15 0.89 -25.57
CA PHE A 85 12.69 0.74 -26.93
C PHE A 85 11.96 -0.31 -27.74
N ASN A 86 11.57 -1.41 -27.09
CA ASN A 86 10.91 -2.54 -27.72
C ASN A 86 9.75 -3.00 -26.83
N PRO A 87 8.57 -2.38 -26.96
CA PRO A 87 7.42 -2.73 -26.13
C PRO A 87 7.09 -4.22 -26.25
N SER A 88 7.39 -4.98 -25.20
CA SER A 88 7.13 -6.41 -25.15
C SER A 88 5.85 -6.68 -24.36
N ILE A 89 4.98 -7.55 -24.87
CA ILE A 89 3.78 -7.96 -24.14
C ILE A 89 4.21 -9.04 -23.15
N LYS A 90 4.41 -8.65 -21.89
CA LYS A 90 4.76 -9.56 -20.80
C LYS A 90 3.66 -10.60 -20.57
N THR A 91 4.06 -11.86 -20.35
CA THR A 91 3.13 -12.90 -19.91
C THR A 91 2.69 -12.65 -18.47
N PRO A 92 1.54 -13.19 -18.05
CA PRO A 92 1.13 -13.08 -16.66
C PRO A 92 2.19 -13.54 -15.66
N GLU A 93 2.88 -14.64 -15.94
CA GLU A 93 3.92 -15.20 -15.07
C GLU A 93 5.11 -14.26 -14.95
N GLN A 94 5.51 -13.61 -16.05
CA GLN A 94 6.55 -12.58 -16.03
C GLN A 94 6.13 -11.42 -15.14
N VAL A 95 4.91 -10.89 -15.31
CA VAL A 95 4.40 -9.79 -14.49
C VAL A 95 4.35 -10.17 -13.00
N ILE A 96 3.84 -11.36 -12.68
CA ILE A 96 3.75 -11.87 -11.30
C ILE A 96 5.13 -12.00 -10.65
N SER A 97 6.10 -12.55 -11.39
CA SER A 97 7.46 -12.73 -10.88
C SER A 97 8.17 -11.42 -10.53
N MET A 98 7.86 -10.33 -11.26
CA MET A 98 8.40 -8.99 -10.96
C MET A 98 7.98 -8.48 -9.59
N TYR A 99 6.84 -8.92 -9.05
CA TYR A 99 6.30 -8.44 -7.76
C TYR A 99 6.51 -9.41 -6.60
N GLU A 100 7.35 -10.44 -6.78
CA GLU A 100 7.62 -11.48 -5.78
C GLU A 100 6.37 -12.24 -5.30
N VAL A 101 5.33 -12.27 -6.14
CA VAL A 101 4.09 -13.00 -5.86
C VAL A 101 4.32 -14.48 -6.12
N THR A 102 4.06 -15.32 -5.13
CA THR A 102 4.20 -16.77 -5.19
C THR A 102 2.85 -17.48 -5.25
N SER A 103 2.84 -18.74 -5.66
CA SER A 103 1.62 -19.57 -5.59
C SER A 103 1.08 -19.71 -4.17
N LYS A 104 1.98 -19.70 -3.17
CA LYS A 104 1.62 -19.76 -1.75
C LYS A 104 0.77 -18.56 -1.34
N ASP A 105 1.08 -17.36 -1.80
CA ASP A 105 0.32 -16.14 -1.47
C ASP A 105 -1.14 -16.25 -1.96
N LEU A 106 -1.32 -16.79 -3.17
CA LEU A 106 -2.64 -17.02 -3.75
C LEU A 106 -3.42 -18.13 -3.05
N ASP A 107 -2.74 -19.20 -2.63
CA ASP A 107 -3.36 -20.30 -1.88
C ASP A 107 -3.77 -19.84 -0.47
N GLU A 108 -2.99 -18.98 0.17
CA GLU A 108 -3.35 -18.34 1.44
C GLU A 108 -4.59 -17.44 1.29
N ILE A 109 -4.69 -16.68 0.19
CA ILE A 109 -5.89 -15.89 -0.12
C ILE A 109 -7.12 -16.78 -0.28
N LYS A 110 -7.03 -17.84 -1.10
CA LYS A 110 -8.15 -18.78 -1.31
C LYS A 110 -8.58 -19.43 0.00
N LYS A 111 -7.62 -19.88 0.81
CA LYS A 111 -7.89 -20.44 2.14
C LYS A 111 -8.57 -19.41 3.04
N TRP A 112 -8.08 -18.17 3.06
CA TRP A 112 -8.67 -17.10 3.86
C TRP A 112 -10.14 -16.84 3.47
N LEU A 113 -10.44 -16.77 2.17
CA LEU A 113 -11.80 -16.56 1.64
C LEU A 113 -12.75 -17.68 2.08
N SER A 114 -12.29 -18.94 2.02
CA SER A 114 -13.08 -20.08 2.47
C SER A 114 -13.28 -20.10 3.99
N THR A 115 -12.22 -19.83 4.78
CA THR A 115 -12.28 -19.88 6.25
C THR A 115 -13.05 -18.73 6.88
N ASN A 116 -13.09 -17.55 6.24
CA ASN A 116 -13.72 -16.36 6.82
C ASN A 116 -15.13 -16.08 6.26
N LYS A 117 -15.65 -16.92 5.36
CA LYS A 117 -16.93 -16.72 4.68
C LYS A 117 -18.08 -16.36 5.65
N ASP A 118 -18.26 -17.13 6.71
CA ASP A 118 -19.34 -16.90 7.68
C ASP A 118 -19.16 -15.60 8.46
N LYS A 119 -17.91 -15.24 8.79
CA LYS A 119 -17.59 -13.97 9.46
C LYS A 119 -17.89 -12.77 8.57
N VAL A 120 -17.58 -12.87 7.27
CA VAL A 120 -17.88 -11.85 6.26
C VAL A 120 -19.39 -11.68 6.12
N ILE A 121 -20.15 -12.77 6.03
CA ILE A 121 -21.62 -12.72 5.97
C ILE A 121 -22.18 -12.06 7.23
N ALA A 122 -21.71 -12.44 8.41
CA ALA A 122 -22.15 -11.86 9.67
C ALA A 122 -21.82 -10.36 9.79
N ALA A 123 -20.63 -9.94 9.36
CA ALA A 123 -20.26 -8.52 9.31
C ALA A 123 -21.14 -7.72 8.34
N ASN A 124 -21.42 -8.29 7.16
CA ASN A 124 -22.32 -7.67 6.19
C ASN A 124 -23.74 -7.48 6.77
N LEU A 125 -24.27 -8.48 7.47
CA LEU A 125 -25.58 -8.41 8.13
C LEU A 125 -25.61 -7.32 9.20
N ARG A 126 -24.59 -7.26 10.08
CA ARG A 126 -24.48 -6.19 11.09
C ARG A 126 -24.41 -4.80 10.46
N GLN A 127 -23.66 -4.63 9.37
CA GLN A 127 -23.63 -3.35 8.66
C GLN A 127 -24.98 -3.01 8.03
N MET A 128 -25.67 -3.98 7.42
CA MET A 128 -27.00 -3.77 6.87
C MET A 128 -27.99 -3.33 7.95
N GLU A 129 -27.98 -3.96 9.11
CA GLU A 129 -28.83 -3.61 10.25
C GLU A 129 -28.51 -2.18 10.76
N ALA A 130 -27.22 -1.86 10.93
CA ALA A 130 -26.77 -0.54 11.39
C ALA A 130 -27.13 0.61 10.44
N TYR A 131 -27.28 0.35 9.13
CA TYR A 131 -27.60 1.35 8.11
C TYR A 131 -29.03 1.27 7.56
N SER A 132 -29.88 0.41 8.13
CA SER A 132 -31.23 0.15 7.63
C SER A 132 -32.23 1.31 7.82
N SER A 133 -31.96 2.24 8.73
CA SER A 133 -32.93 3.22 9.21
C SER A 133 -32.84 4.62 8.56
N SER A 134 -31.77 4.95 7.81
CA SER A 134 -31.68 6.27 7.15
C SER A 134 -30.78 6.30 5.93
N ARG A 135 -31.26 6.93 4.85
CA ARG A 135 -30.51 7.07 3.59
C ARG A 135 -29.47 8.17 3.72
N ARG A 136 -28.20 7.77 3.83
CA ARG A 136 -27.05 8.67 3.78
C ARG A 136 -26.82 9.13 2.33
N SER A 137 -26.35 10.36 2.17
CA SER A 137 -25.90 10.90 0.89
C SER A 137 -24.43 11.30 0.96
N GLU A 138 -23.76 11.34 -0.17
CA GLU A 138 -22.43 11.95 -0.27
C GLU A 138 -22.50 13.44 0.12
N VAL A 139 -21.40 13.97 0.65
CA VAL A 139 -21.30 15.39 0.97
C VAL A 139 -21.29 16.20 -0.31
N ALA A 140 -22.15 17.22 -0.42
CA ALA A 140 -22.27 18.07 -1.60
C ALA A 140 -21.14 19.12 -1.66
N LEU A 141 -19.90 18.66 -1.86
CA LEU A 141 -18.66 19.47 -1.85
C LEU A 141 -18.58 20.52 -2.98
N GLY A 142 -19.50 20.49 -3.94
CA GLY A 142 -19.70 21.54 -4.93
C GLY A 142 -20.28 22.84 -4.36
N SER A 143 -20.89 22.80 -3.17
CA SER A 143 -21.32 24.01 -2.44
C SER A 143 -20.17 24.53 -1.58
N PRO A 144 -19.69 25.78 -1.78
CA PRO A 144 -18.59 26.35 -0.99
C PRO A 144 -18.86 26.35 0.52
N LYS A 145 -20.11 26.60 0.93
CA LYS A 145 -20.48 26.58 2.35
C LYS A 145 -20.36 25.18 2.95
N ILE A 146 -20.95 24.17 2.30
CA ILE A 146 -20.91 22.78 2.76
C ILE A 146 -19.47 22.26 2.80
N ARG A 147 -18.66 22.66 1.81
CA ARG A 147 -17.23 22.36 1.75
C ARG A 147 -16.49 22.86 3.00
N VAL A 148 -16.58 24.15 3.30
CA VAL A 148 -15.93 24.76 4.47
C VAL A 148 -16.41 24.12 5.77
N ASP A 149 -17.72 23.89 5.90
CA ASP A 149 -18.30 23.26 7.09
C ASP A 149 -17.77 21.82 7.30
N ALA A 150 -17.60 21.06 6.22
CA ALA A 150 -17.08 19.69 6.27
C ALA A 150 -15.58 19.65 6.55
N GLU A 151 -14.79 20.52 5.92
CA GLU A 151 -13.36 20.65 6.17
C GLU A 151 -13.10 21.03 7.63
N PHE A 152 -13.84 22.01 8.15
CA PHE A 152 -13.74 22.44 9.55
C PHE A 152 -14.08 21.32 10.53
N LEU A 153 -15.13 20.53 10.22
CA LEU A 153 -15.49 19.37 11.03
C LEU A 153 -14.34 18.37 11.13
N VAL A 154 -13.72 18.02 10.00
CA VAL A 154 -12.61 17.05 9.97
C VAL A 154 -11.35 17.60 10.63
N LEU A 155 -10.99 18.86 10.35
CA LEU A 155 -9.80 19.53 10.92
C LEU A 155 -9.81 19.52 12.44
N ARG A 156 -10.98 19.73 13.08
CA ARG A 156 -11.10 19.63 14.54
C ARG A 156 -10.62 18.28 15.10
N TYR A 157 -10.93 17.18 14.41
CA TYR A 157 -10.49 15.85 14.83
C TYR A 157 -9.04 15.56 14.45
N VAL A 158 -8.52 16.16 13.38
CA VAL A 158 -7.09 16.13 13.05
C VAL A 158 -6.27 16.77 14.18
N ASP A 159 -6.72 17.89 14.74
CA ASP A 159 -6.03 18.54 15.86
C ASP A 159 -6.05 17.68 17.13
N ASN A 160 -7.16 17.00 17.41
CA ASN A 160 -7.22 16.03 18.52
C ASN A 160 -6.29 14.84 18.28
N PHE A 161 -6.25 14.34 17.04
CA PHE A 161 -5.33 13.26 16.67
C PHE A 161 -3.86 13.66 16.87
N LYS A 162 -3.47 14.87 16.46
CA LYS A 162 -2.11 15.38 16.69
C LYS A 162 -1.74 15.40 18.18
N LYS A 163 -2.68 15.80 19.05
CA LYS A 163 -2.48 15.71 20.51
C LYS A 163 -2.28 14.27 20.95
N VAL A 164 -3.13 13.35 20.49
CA VAL A 164 -3.01 11.92 20.80
C VAL A 164 -1.66 11.37 20.33
N LEU A 165 -1.18 11.74 19.14
CA LEU A 165 0.15 11.37 18.68
C LEU A 165 1.25 11.89 19.61
N SER A 166 1.19 13.17 19.97
CA SER A 166 2.21 13.81 20.80
C SER A 166 2.26 13.26 22.22
N GLU A 167 1.13 12.84 22.79
CA GLU A 167 1.04 12.38 24.17
C GLU A 167 1.26 10.87 24.28
N PHE A 168 0.73 10.10 23.34
CA PHE A 168 0.61 8.65 23.47
C PHE A 168 1.46 7.85 22.48
N PHE A 169 1.86 8.45 21.35
CA PHE A 169 2.76 7.84 20.36
C PHE A 169 4.15 8.48 20.33
N SER A 170 4.49 9.31 21.33
CA SER A 170 5.76 10.05 21.39
C SER A 170 7.01 9.18 21.32
N ASP A 171 6.93 7.93 21.80
CA ASP A 171 8.03 6.96 21.75
C ASP A 171 8.23 6.29 20.39
N PHE A 172 7.31 6.49 19.44
CA PHE A 172 7.48 6.02 18.07
C PHE A 172 8.45 6.94 17.30
N PRO A 173 9.42 6.37 16.57
CA PRO A 173 10.40 7.15 15.85
C PRO A 173 9.72 7.98 14.75
N GLY A 174 10.14 9.24 14.61
CA GLY A 174 9.64 10.15 13.59
C GLY A 174 8.35 10.90 13.94
N VAL A 175 7.66 10.57 15.05
CA VAL A 175 6.44 11.28 15.46
C VAL A 175 6.67 12.77 15.73
N PRO A 176 7.75 13.19 16.44
CA PRO A 176 8.04 14.62 16.59
C PRO A 176 8.22 15.32 15.23
N GLN A 177 9.02 14.73 14.33
CA GLN A 177 9.26 15.28 13.00
C GLN A 177 8.00 15.33 12.14
N LEU A 178 7.10 14.35 12.29
CA LEU A 178 5.81 14.34 11.62
C LEU A 178 4.96 15.55 12.04
N LEU A 179 4.92 15.85 13.34
CA LEU A 179 4.14 16.97 13.86
C LEU A 179 4.75 18.33 13.51
N ASP A 180 6.09 18.39 13.37
CA ASP A 180 6.83 19.62 13.07
C ASP A 180 6.91 19.91 11.56
N GLU A 181 7.14 18.91 10.72
CA GLU A 181 7.50 19.09 9.31
C GLU A 181 6.40 18.70 8.32
N TYR A 182 5.43 17.87 8.70
CA TYR A 182 4.39 17.39 7.79
C TYR A 182 3.05 18.11 7.99
N ILE A 183 2.44 18.49 6.88
CA ILE A 183 1.11 19.10 6.87
C ILE A 183 0.06 17.98 6.75
N ILE A 184 -0.83 17.87 7.73
CA ILE A 184 -2.03 17.04 7.61
C ILE A 184 -3.16 17.95 7.07
N SER A 185 -3.40 17.87 5.76
CA SER A 185 -4.41 18.67 5.04
C SER A 185 -5.72 17.90 4.93
N VAL A 186 -6.83 18.64 4.92
CA VAL A 186 -8.16 18.12 4.62
C VAL A 186 -8.56 18.63 3.24
N GLU A 187 -8.85 17.71 2.32
CA GLU A 187 -9.15 18.02 0.93
C GLU A 187 -10.59 17.68 0.58
N SER A 188 -11.25 18.62 -0.10
CA SER A 188 -12.60 18.44 -0.63
C SER A 188 -12.66 18.20 -2.13
N ASP A 189 -11.59 18.53 -2.86
CA ASP A 189 -11.56 18.42 -4.32
C ASP A 189 -11.03 17.06 -4.79
N ASN A 190 -10.25 16.36 -3.95
CA ASN A 190 -9.78 15.01 -4.23
C ASN A 190 -10.58 13.98 -3.44
N SER A 191 -11.16 13.00 -4.14
CA SER A 191 -11.89 11.90 -3.49
C SER A 191 -10.97 10.87 -2.83
N ARG A 192 -9.67 10.87 -3.13
CA ARG A 192 -8.67 9.99 -2.54
C ARG A 192 -7.90 10.70 -1.43
N SER A 193 -7.67 9.97 -0.35
CA SER A 193 -6.64 10.34 0.63
C SER A 193 -5.32 9.73 0.18
N TYR A 194 -4.20 10.43 0.45
CA TYR A 194 -2.86 9.97 0.10
C TYR A 194 -1.80 10.78 0.88
N ALA A 195 -0.67 10.13 1.16
CA ALA A 195 0.55 10.80 1.62
C ALA A 195 1.47 11.18 0.46
N ASP A 196 1.87 12.45 0.41
CA ASP A 196 2.83 13.01 -0.52
C ASP A 196 4.18 13.26 0.19
N LYS A 197 5.20 12.50 -0.23
CA LYS A 197 6.57 12.62 0.29
C LYS A 197 7.18 13.99 -0.05
N VAL A 198 6.99 14.47 -1.28
CA VAL A 198 7.66 15.69 -1.80
C VAL A 198 7.04 16.94 -1.19
N ALA A 199 5.70 17.00 -1.14
CA ALA A 199 4.99 18.10 -0.51
C ALA A 199 5.06 18.07 1.03
N LYS A 200 5.59 16.98 1.62
CA LYS A 200 5.53 16.69 3.05
C LYS A 200 4.11 16.87 3.60
N ALA A 201 3.14 16.26 2.93
CA ALA A 201 1.73 16.44 3.26
C ALA A 201 0.99 15.11 3.25
N SER A 202 0.03 14.97 4.15
CA SER A 202 -1.01 13.92 4.08
C SER A 202 -2.33 14.60 3.77
N TYR A 203 -2.96 14.19 2.68
CA TYR A 203 -4.24 14.74 2.24
C TYR A 203 -5.37 13.79 2.65
N LEU A 204 -6.32 14.28 3.46
CA LEU A 204 -7.46 13.51 3.94
C LEU A 204 -8.72 13.92 3.20
N SER A 205 -9.31 13.00 2.43
CA SER A 205 -10.53 13.26 1.66
C SER A 205 -11.77 13.35 2.55
N VAL A 206 -12.46 14.49 2.53
CA VAL A 206 -13.76 14.67 3.20
C VAL A 206 -14.78 13.64 2.70
N ALA A 207 -14.78 13.34 1.41
CA ALA A 207 -15.72 12.38 0.82
C ALA A 207 -15.54 10.95 1.35
N LYS A 208 -14.39 10.62 1.96
CA LYS A 208 -14.10 9.30 2.52
C LYS A 208 -14.51 9.17 3.98
N CYS A 209 -14.59 10.27 4.72
CA CYS A 209 -14.83 10.27 6.15
C CYS A 209 -16.07 11.07 6.59
N CYS A 210 -16.81 11.68 5.67
CA CYS A 210 -18.05 12.39 5.97
C CYS A 210 -19.22 11.91 5.10
N TYR A 211 -20.44 12.11 5.62
CA TYR A 211 -21.70 11.90 4.90
C TYR A 211 -22.75 12.94 5.29
N MET A 212 -23.77 13.09 4.44
CA MET A 212 -24.94 13.91 4.72
C MET A 212 -26.10 13.05 5.24
N LEU A 213 -26.76 13.53 6.29
CA LEU A 213 -27.98 12.96 6.84
C LEU A 213 -28.86 14.07 7.41
N ASP A 214 -30.14 14.09 7.05
CA ASP A 214 -31.12 15.09 7.51
C ASP A 214 -30.65 16.55 7.36
N GLY A 215 -29.96 16.84 6.26
CA GLY A 215 -29.42 18.18 5.97
C GLY A 215 -28.17 18.56 6.75
N LYS A 216 -27.59 17.65 7.55
CA LYS A 216 -26.38 17.87 8.35
C LYS A 216 -25.21 17.03 7.83
N ILE A 217 -24.01 17.59 7.95
CA ILE A 217 -22.75 16.88 7.70
C ILE A 217 -22.39 16.09 8.95
N ASN A 218 -22.08 14.81 8.77
CA ASN A 218 -21.72 13.89 9.84
C ASN A 218 -20.38 13.24 9.52
N LEU A 219 -19.59 12.98 10.55
CA LEU A 219 -18.34 12.23 10.44
C LEU A 219 -18.62 10.73 10.47
N ILE A 220 -17.76 9.95 9.83
CA ILE A 220 -17.61 8.50 9.99
C ILE A 220 -16.32 8.28 10.78
N PRO A 221 -16.38 8.18 12.13
CA PRO A 221 -15.19 8.15 12.98
C PRO A 221 -14.18 7.08 12.58
N GLU A 222 -14.64 5.86 12.33
CA GLU A 222 -13.78 4.74 11.95
C GLU A 222 -13.07 4.98 10.62
N ARG A 223 -13.67 5.73 9.68
CA ARG A 223 -13.01 6.08 8.42
C ARG A 223 -11.95 7.14 8.65
N LEU A 224 -12.22 8.14 9.48
CA LEU A 224 -11.23 9.16 9.79
C LEU A 224 -10.00 8.55 10.48
N ILE A 225 -10.20 7.73 11.51
CA ILE A 225 -9.11 7.06 12.22
C ILE A 225 -8.33 6.15 11.27
N SER A 226 -9.03 5.42 10.39
CA SER A 226 -8.40 4.59 9.35
C SER A 226 -7.48 5.42 8.45
N LEU A 227 -7.96 6.55 7.94
CA LEU A 227 -7.15 7.43 7.09
C LEU A 227 -5.95 8.03 7.84
N LEU A 228 -6.13 8.43 9.09
CA LEU A 228 -5.06 8.96 9.94
C LEU A 228 -4.00 7.89 10.25
N GLY A 229 -4.43 6.66 10.55
CA GLY A 229 -3.52 5.55 10.79
C GLY A 229 -2.77 5.11 9.54
N HIS A 230 -3.47 4.98 8.41
CA HIS A 230 -2.90 4.48 7.15
C HIS A 230 -2.00 5.51 6.46
N GLU A 231 -2.52 6.71 6.20
CA GLU A 231 -1.80 7.74 5.45
C GLU A 231 -0.75 8.44 6.34
N VAL A 232 -1.13 8.87 7.54
CA VAL A 232 -0.25 9.69 8.39
C VAL A 232 0.75 8.79 9.14
N LEU A 233 0.28 7.82 9.92
CA LEU A 233 1.20 6.97 10.69
C LEU A 233 1.87 5.88 9.85
N GLY A 234 1.18 5.34 8.86
CA GLY A 234 1.74 4.34 7.96
C GLY A 234 2.72 4.95 6.97
N HIS A 235 2.21 5.77 6.04
CA HIS A 235 3.01 6.29 4.95
C HIS A 235 3.92 7.47 5.36
N CYS A 236 3.41 8.51 6.03
CA CYS A 236 4.26 9.67 6.35
C CYS A 236 5.40 9.32 7.31
N LEU A 237 5.14 8.56 8.39
CA LEU A 237 6.25 8.11 9.26
C LEU A 237 7.23 7.19 8.54
N ASN A 238 6.77 6.34 7.62
CA ASN A 238 7.68 5.54 6.82
C ASN A 238 8.58 6.44 5.95
N TYR A 239 8.04 7.49 5.33
CA TYR A 239 8.84 8.46 4.58
C TYR A 239 9.85 9.19 5.47
N ILE A 240 9.42 9.73 6.61
CA ILE A 240 10.29 10.45 7.55
C ILE A 240 11.44 9.57 8.04
N ASN A 241 11.12 8.38 8.57
CA ASN A 241 12.12 7.48 9.12
C ASN A 241 13.06 6.94 8.04
N THR A 242 12.56 6.77 6.81
CA THR A 242 13.38 6.40 5.66
C THR A 242 14.34 7.52 5.29
N ASP A 243 13.89 8.77 5.21
CA ASP A 243 14.71 9.91 4.83
C ASP A 243 15.80 10.20 5.86
N LEU A 244 15.50 10.04 7.16
CA LEU A 244 16.43 10.20 8.28
C LEU A 244 17.44 9.04 8.42
N SER A 245 17.22 7.91 7.77
CA SER A 245 18.13 6.75 7.87
C SER A 245 19.44 6.95 7.08
N ASP A 246 20.44 6.10 7.31
CA ASP A 246 21.69 6.07 6.51
C ASP A 246 21.58 5.17 5.26
N LEU A 247 20.36 4.75 4.88
CA LEU A 247 20.15 3.86 3.73
C LEU A 247 20.50 4.56 2.41
N PRO A 248 20.96 3.81 1.39
CA PRO A 248 21.22 4.40 0.08
C PRO A 248 19.92 4.88 -0.57
N LEU A 249 20.05 5.86 -1.46
CA LEU A 249 18.99 6.55 -2.19
C LEU A 249 18.04 5.58 -2.90
N TYR A 250 18.56 4.51 -3.49
CA TYR A 250 17.72 3.51 -4.17
C TYR A 250 16.80 2.72 -3.23
N ILE A 251 17.03 2.77 -1.91
CA ILE A 251 16.12 2.28 -0.87
C ILE A 251 15.26 3.42 -0.32
N LYS A 252 15.77 4.65 -0.28
CA LYS A 252 15.04 5.80 0.24
C LYS A 252 13.93 6.29 -0.67
N GLU A 253 14.03 6.00 -1.96
CA GLU A 253 13.09 6.49 -2.96
C GLU A 253 11.97 5.52 -3.30
N ASN A 254 10.79 6.08 -3.58
CA ASN A 254 9.55 5.36 -3.87
C ASN A 254 9.22 5.32 -5.36
N LEU A 255 10.21 5.08 -6.22
CA LEU A 255 9.92 4.95 -7.67
C LEU A 255 9.60 3.51 -8.09
N ASN A 256 9.84 2.53 -7.21
CA ASN A 256 9.78 1.13 -7.56
C ASN A 256 8.45 0.48 -7.16
N ALA A 257 7.65 0.11 -8.16
CA ALA A 257 6.38 -0.59 -7.98
C ALA A 257 6.52 -1.95 -7.24
N MET A 258 7.72 -2.55 -7.21
CA MET A 258 7.99 -3.76 -6.44
C MET A 258 7.91 -3.54 -4.92
N THR A 259 7.99 -2.29 -4.46
CA THR A 259 7.93 -1.94 -3.02
C THR A 259 6.52 -1.65 -2.54
N SER A 260 5.53 -1.50 -3.44
CA SER A 260 4.17 -1.08 -3.09
C SER A 260 3.49 -2.05 -2.11
N ALA A 261 3.67 -3.35 -2.27
CA ALA A 261 3.09 -4.35 -1.37
C ALA A 261 3.60 -4.20 0.08
N SER A 262 4.90 -3.97 0.24
CA SER A 262 5.50 -3.71 1.56
C SER A 262 4.95 -2.43 2.18
N LYS A 263 4.80 -1.36 1.39
CA LYS A 263 4.31 -0.05 1.88
C LYS A 263 2.87 -0.12 2.35
N GLU A 264 2.00 -0.69 1.52
CA GLU A 264 0.60 -0.89 1.91
C GLU A 264 0.49 -1.82 3.13
N SER A 265 1.33 -2.85 3.20
CA SER A 265 1.38 -3.76 4.35
C SER A 265 1.84 -3.07 5.65
N VAL A 266 2.77 -2.12 5.57
CA VAL A 266 3.16 -1.26 6.70
C VAL A 266 2.00 -0.35 7.09
N ALA A 267 1.38 0.33 6.13
CA ALA A 267 0.29 1.25 6.40
C ALA A 267 -0.94 0.55 7.01
N ASP A 268 -1.34 -0.59 6.46
CA ASP A 268 -2.38 -1.47 7.00
C ASP A 268 -2.10 -1.89 8.47
N HIS A 269 -0.84 -2.14 8.78
CA HIS A 269 -0.42 -2.53 10.11
C HIS A 269 -0.54 -1.36 11.10
N PHE A 270 -0.07 -0.17 10.73
CA PHE A 270 -0.18 1.01 11.57
C PHE A 270 -1.61 1.52 11.72
N GLU A 271 -2.44 1.39 10.68
CA GLU A 271 -3.89 1.57 10.77
C GLU A 271 -4.46 0.70 11.89
N SER A 272 -4.18 -0.61 11.83
CA SER A 272 -4.66 -1.56 12.84
C SER A 272 -4.12 -1.23 14.24
N LEU A 273 -2.84 -0.86 14.33
CA LEU A 273 -2.18 -0.52 15.60
C LEU A 273 -2.86 0.67 16.29
N VAL A 274 -3.27 1.70 15.56
CA VAL A 274 -4.00 2.85 16.12
C VAL A 274 -5.32 2.41 16.74
N PHE A 275 -6.08 1.56 16.05
CA PHE A 275 -7.34 1.06 16.57
C PHE A 275 -7.16 0.19 17.81
N GLU A 276 -6.19 -0.73 17.80
CA GLU A 276 -5.87 -1.57 18.96
C GLU A 276 -5.41 -0.72 20.15
N PHE A 277 -4.59 0.30 19.91
CA PHE A 277 -4.13 1.22 20.94
C PHE A 277 -5.27 1.99 21.58
N LEU A 278 -6.13 2.62 20.78
CA LEU A 278 -7.30 3.37 21.28
C LEU A 278 -8.29 2.44 22.01
N ASN A 279 -8.47 1.20 21.53
CA ASN A 279 -9.33 0.22 22.20
C ASN A 279 -8.77 -0.20 23.58
N GLY A 280 -7.44 -0.28 23.70
CA GLY A 280 -6.74 -0.59 24.95
C GLY A 280 -6.53 0.61 25.87
N ASN A 281 -6.77 1.84 25.41
CA ASN A 281 -6.48 3.07 26.15
C ASN A 281 -7.65 4.06 26.09
N LYS A 282 -8.52 3.97 27.10
CA LYS A 282 -9.70 4.82 27.22
C LYS A 282 -9.37 6.31 27.23
N ASN A 283 -8.32 6.74 27.94
CA ASN A 283 -7.97 8.16 28.01
C ASN A 283 -7.58 8.72 26.64
N ALA A 284 -6.84 7.95 25.83
CA ALA A 284 -6.50 8.33 24.47
C ALA A 284 -7.74 8.34 23.55
N ALA A 285 -8.62 7.34 23.68
CA ALA A 285 -9.87 7.29 22.92
C ALA A 285 -10.81 8.47 23.25
N ASP A 286 -11.00 8.77 24.54
CA ASP A 286 -11.80 9.91 25.01
C ASP A 286 -11.21 11.25 24.50
N SER A 287 -9.88 11.35 24.43
CA SER A 287 -9.17 12.55 23.92
C SER A 287 -9.38 12.80 22.43
N MET A 288 -9.77 11.78 21.65
CA MET A 288 -10.18 11.99 20.26
C MET A 288 -11.46 12.82 20.14
N GLY A 289 -12.30 12.84 21.20
CA GLY A 289 -13.48 13.70 21.30
C GLY A 289 -14.64 13.29 20.38
N PHE A 290 -14.75 12.01 20.04
CA PHE A 290 -15.92 11.50 19.32
C PHE A 290 -17.15 11.52 20.23
N GLU A 291 -18.32 11.84 19.66
CA GLU A 291 -19.60 11.81 20.38
C GLU A 291 -20.06 10.40 20.72
N GLU A 292 -19.58 9.41 19.95
CA GLU A 292 -19.89 8.01 20.11
C GLU A 292 -18.81 7.28 20.90
N ASP A 293 -19.24 6.29 21.70
CA ASP A 293 -18.32 5.39 22.40
C ASP A 293 -17.38 4.64 21.44
N PHE A 294 -16.11 4.60 21.80
CA PHE A 294 -15.06 4.05 20.96
C PHE A 294 -15.23 2.56 20.69
N GLU A 295 -15.82 1.80 21.61
CA GLU A 295 -16.09 0.37 21.41
C GLU A 295 -16.98 0.14 20.16
N ASN A 296 -17.98 1.00 19.93
CA ASN A 296 -18.84 0.92 18.76
C ASN A 296 -18.10 1.29 17.47
N ILE A 297 -17.27 2.33 17.52
CA ILE A 297 -16.39 2.74 16.41
C ILE A 297 -15.45 1.59 16.04
N TYR A 298 -14.80 0.97 17.02
CA TYR A 298 -13.88 -0.15 16.85
C TYR A 298 -14.57 -1.40 16.29
N ASN A 299 -15.80 -1.70 16.73
CA ASN A 299 -16.58 -2.81 16.18
C ASN A 299 -16.98 -2.56 14.71
N ARG A 300 -17.37 -1.32 14.35
CA ARG A 300 -17.60 -0.96 12.94
C ARG A 300 -16.34 -1.00 12.10
N PHE A 301 -15.19 -0.62 12.66
CA PHE A 301 -13.89 -0.77 11.99
C PHE A 301 -13.61 -2.25 11.68
N LYS A 302 -13.75 -3.15 12.65
CA LYS A 302 -13.54 -4.60 12.43
C LYS A 302 -14.44 -5.17 11.34
N ASP A 303 -15.72 -4.80 11.34
CA ASP A 303 -16.67 -5.21 10.30
C ASP A 303 -16.31 -4.63 8.92
N THR A 304 -15.92 -3.36 8.87
CA THR A 304 -15.48 -2.72 7.63
C THR A 304 -14.20 -3.35 7.09
N ARG A 305 -13.22 -3.62 7.96
CA ARG A 305 -11.93 -4.20 7.59
C ARG A 305 -12.10 -5.59 7.02
N ILE A 306 -12.90 -6.47 7.65
CA ILE A 306 -13.12 -7.83 7.12
C ILE A 306 -13.85 -7.82 5.77
N LEU A 307 -14.77 -6.88 5.55
CA LEU A 307 -15.46 -6.71 4.26
C LEU A 307 -14.52 -6.17 3.17
N MET A 308 -13.69 -5.17 3.50
CA MET A 308 -12.67 -4.65 2.57
C MET A 308 -11.65 -5.73 2.20
N ASP A 309 -11.13 -6.45 3.19
CA ASP A 309 -10.23 -7.58 3.01
C ASP A 309 -10.84 -8.65 2.10
N TYR A 310 -12.13 -8.95 2.28
CA TYR A 310 -12.87 -9.90 1.48
C TYR A 310 -12.93 -9.49 0.00
N TRP A 311 -13.36 -8.26 -0.29
CA TRP A 311 -13.48 -7.79 -1.68
C TRP A 311 -12.12 -7.65 -2.37
N ASN A 312 -11.09 -7.22 -1.65
CA ASN A 312 -9.72 -7.15 -2.17
C ASN A 312 -9.21 -8.55 -2.51
N LYS A 313 -9.31 -9.50 -1.59
CA LYS A 313 -8.88 -10.90 -1.78
C LYS A 313 -9.66 -11.60 -2.90
N LEU A 314 -10.97 -11.37 -2.97
CA LEU A 314 -11.81 -11.91 -4.04
C LEU A 314 -11.40 -11.33 -5.41
N SER A 315 -11.07 -10.04 -5.49
CA SER A 315 -10.56 -9.41 -6.70
C SER A 315 -9.20 -9.99 -7.12
N MET A 316 -8.29 -10.27 -6.18
CA MET A 316 -7.01 -10.95 -6.47
C MET A 316 -7.22 -12.35 -7.06
N VAL A 317 -8.14 -13.14 -6.49
CA VAL A 317 -8.52 -14.45 -7.08
C VAL A 317 -9.14 -14.26 -8.47
N GLY A 318 -9.93 -13.21 -8.65
CA GLY A 318 -10.42 -12.74 -9.95
C GLY A 318 -9.31 -12.55 -10.96
N TYR A 319 -8.36 -11.66 -10.68
CA TYR A 319 -7.24 -11.38 -11.57
C TYR A 319 -6.41 -12.62 -11.88
N TRP A 320 -6.18 -13.48 -10.88
CA TRP A 320 -5.49 -14.75 -11.07
C TRP A 320 -6.22 -15.72 -12.00
N ILE A 321 -7.55 -15.89 -11.84
CA ILE A 321 -8.34 -16.75 -12.71
C ILE A 321 -8.35 -16.20 -14.13
N LEU A 322 -8.57 -14.89 -14.28
CA LEU A 322 -8.59 -14.24 -15.59
C LEU A 322 -7.23 -14.31 -16.30
N SER A 323 -6.12 -14.24 -15.56
CA SER A 323 -4.78 -14.34 -16.14
C SER A 323 -4.42 -15.76 -16.61
N ASN A 324 -5.07 -16.79 -16.07
CA ASN A 324 -4.83 -18.19 -16.38
C ASN A 324 -5.93 -18.83 -17.27
N THR A 325 -6.82 -18.01 -17.84
CA THR A 325 -7.93 -18.46 -18.69
C THR A 325 -8.03 -17.62 -19.96
N LYS A 326 -8.85 -18.06 -20.92
CA LYS A 326 -9.09 -17.32 -22.17
C LYS A 326 -10.26 -16.36 -22.03
N VAL A 327 -10.27 -15.29 -22.83
CA VAL A 327 -11.36 -14.30 -22.85
C VAL A 327 -12.75 -14.91 -23.06
N ASP A 328 -12.85 -16.01 -23.80
CA ASP A 328 -14.11 -16.70 -24.12
C ASP A 328 -14.53 -17.76 -23.09
N ASP A 329 -13.73 -18.01 -22.05
CA ASP A 329 -13.99 -19.02 -21.01
C ASP A 329 -15.00 -18.54 -19.93
N PHE A 330 -15.97 -17.70 -20.30
CA PHE A 330 -16.87 -17.01 -19.36
C PHE A 330 -17.50 -17.96 -18.32
N ASN A 331 -18.09 -19.07 -18.78
CA ASN A 331 -18.75 -20.02 -17.89
C ASN A 331 -17.79 -20.69 -16.90
N LYS A 332 -16.55 -20.97 -17.33
CA LYS A 332 -15.51 -21.55 -16.48
C LYS A 332 -15.04 -20.52 -15.44
N GLN A 333 -14.73 -19.30 -15.87
CA GLN A 333 -14.30 -18.20 -15.01
C GLN A 333 -15.33 -17.88 -13.92
N VAL A 334 -16.61 -17.76 -14.32
CA VAL A 334 -17.72 -17.52 -13.38
C VAL A 334 -17.85 -18.67 -12.39
N LYS A 335 -17.78 -19.93 -12.86
CA LYS A 335 -17.89 -21.11 -11.99
C LYS A 335 -16.77 -21.18 -10.95
N GLU A 336 -15.53 -20.88 -11.33
CA GLU A 336 -14.39 -20.87 -10.41
C GLU A 336 -14.51 -19.74 -9.37
N LEU A 337 -14.92 -18.53 -9.78
CA LEU A 337 -15.12 -17.41 -8.86
C LEU A 337 -16.28 -17.62 -7.89
N LEU A 338 -17.35 -18.29 -8.34
CA LEU A 338 -18.50 -18.63 -7.50
C LEU A 338 -18.11 -19.46 -6.27
N THR A 339 -17.02 -20.23 -6.30
CA THR A 339 -16.52 -20.99 -5.15
C THR A 339 -16.18 -20.09 -3.96
N TYR A 340 -15.73 -18.86 -4.21
CA TYR A 340 -15.27 -17.92 -3.19
C TYR A 340 -16.23 -16.77 -2.93
N SER A 341 -17.17 -16.53 -3.85
CA SER A 341 -18.11 -15.42 -3.74
C SER A 341 -19.22 -15.69 -2.70
N ILE A 342 -19.56 -14.68 -1.91
CA ILE A 342 -20.79 -14.62 -1.10
C ILE A 342 -21.95 -14.01 -1.88
N ASP A 343 -21.65 -13.26 -2.96
CA ASP A 343 -22.63 -12.69 -3.87
C ASP A 343 -22.64 -13.47 -5.19
N ILE A 344 -23.76 -14.11 -5.51
CA ILE A 344 -23.92 -14.91 -6.72
C ILE A 344 -23.82 -14.09 -8.03
N LYS A 345 -24.07 -12.77 -7.98
CA LYS A 345 -24.02 -11.90 -9.16
C LYS A 345 -22.61 -11.35 -9.41
N TRP A 346 -21.81 -11.23 -8.35
CA TRP A 346 -20.49 -10.60 -8.44
C TRP A 346 -19.56 -11.28 -9.46
N PRO A 347 -19.43 -12.63 -9.52
CA PRO A 347 -18.56 -13.30 -10.49
C PRO A 347 -18.86 -12.94 -11.95
N ALA A 348 -20.13 -12.99 -12.35
CA ALA A 348 -20.53 -12.66 -13.72
C ALA A 348 -20.27 -11.18 -14.05
N SER A 349 -20.55 -10.28 -13.10
CA SER A 349 -20.25 -8.85 -13.23
C SER A 349 -18.75 -8.60 -13.36
N PHE A 350 -17.94 -9.25 -12.52
CA PHE A 350 -16.49 -9.13 -12.52
C PHE A 350 -15.87 -9.62 -13.83
N VAL A 351 -16.28 -10.76 -14.36
CA VAL A 351 -15.77 -11.24 -15.65
C VAL A 351 -16.19 -10.30 -16.79
N ASN A 352 -17.47 -9.88 -16.82
CA ASN A 352 -17.98 -9.03 -17.88
C ASN A 352 -17.32 -7.64 -17.91
N ARG A 353 -17.13 -7.01 -16.76
CA ARG A 353 -16.50 -5.67 -16.70
C ARG A 353 -15.06 -5.67 -17.19
N HIS A 354 -14.37 -6.81 -17.12
CA HIS A 354 -13.00 -6.91 -17.59
C HIS A 354 -12.90 -7.38 -19.05
N ARG A 355 -13.96 -7.79 -19.76
CA ARG A 355 -13.82 -8.41 -21.11
C ARG A 355 -12.95 -7.64 -22.12
N GLN A 356 -12.84 -6.32 -21.99
CA GLN A 356 -12.01 -5.47 -22.87
C GLN A 356 -10.55 -5.33 -22.39
N ASP A 357 -10.19 -5.99 -21.30
CA ASP A 357 -8.90 -5.93 -20.63
C ASP A 357 -7.93 -7.02 -21.07
N TRP A 358 -8.25 -7.71 -22.15
CA TRP A 358 -7.37 -8.67 -22.81
C TRP A 358 -6.72 -8.01 -24.02
N ASN A 359 -5.43 -8.26 -24.19
CA ASN A 359 -4.72 -7.87 -25.39
C ASN A 359 -5.27 -8.68 -26.57
N ARG A 360 -5.84 -7.99 -27.56
CA ARG A 360 -6.48 -8.63 -28.73
C ARG A 360 -5.52 -9.45 -29.59
N SER A 361 -4.23 -9.11 -29.59
CA SER A 361 -3.22 -9.79 -30.41
C SER A 361 -2.66 -11.05 -29.74
N THR A 362 -2.50 -11.04 -28.41
CA THR A 362 -1.91 -12.17 -27.68
C THR A 362 -2.94 -13.03 -26.96
N GLY A 363 -4.17 -12.52 -26.76
CA GLY A 363 -5.19 -13.18 -25.96
C GLY A 363 -4.88 -13.24 -24.47
N LEU A 364 -3.88 -12.47 -24.00
CA LEU A 364 -3.47 -12.41 -22.59
C LEU A 364 -4.15 -11.25 -21.87
N LEU A 365 -4.41 -11.41 -20.57
CA LEU A 365 -4.87 -10.31 -19.72
C LEU A 365 -3.81 -9.18 -19.70
N LEU A 366 -4.24 -7.92 -19.77
CA LEU A 366 -3.33 -6.78 -19.81
C LEU A 366 -2.46 -6.72 -18.53
N PRO A 367 -1.15 -6.40 -18.65
CA PRO A 367 -0.21 -6.37 -17.51
C PRO A 367 -0.68 -5.51 -16.33
N LYS A 368 -1.38 -4.40 -16.58
CA LYS A 368 -1.91 -3.53 -15.52
C LYS A 368 -2.82 -4.27 -14.53
N PHE A 369 -3.62 -5.24 -14.99
CA PHE A 369 -4.50 -6.01 -14.09
C PHE A 369 -3.77 -7.17 -13.43
N VAL A 370 -2.86 -7.83 -14.15
CA VAL A 370 -2.02 -8.86 -13.55
C VAL A 370 -1.15 -8.27 -12.43
N SER A 371 -0.66 -7.04 -12.61
CA SER A 371 0.18 -6.36 -11.63
C SER A 371 -0.51 -6.10 -10.30
N GLU A 372 -1.85 -6.03 -10.27
CA GLU A 372 -2.60 -5.84 -9.02
C GLU A 372 -2.41 -7.01 -8.04
N LEU A 373 -2.02 -8.19 -8.55
CA LEU A 373 -1.65 -9.33 -7.71
C LEU A 373 -0.50 -9.02 -6.75
N ARG A 374 0.30 -7.97 -6.96
CA ARG A 374 1.31 -7.52 -5.99
C ARG A 374 0.73 -7.31 -4.58
N TYR A 375 -0.53 -6.89 -4.50
CA TYR A 375 -1.24 -6.68 -3.23
C TYR A 375 -1.73 -7.98 -2.57
N SER A 376 -1.45 -9.15 -3.16
CA SER A 376 -1.64 -10.42 -2.47
C SER A 376 -0.58 -10.70 -1.41
N VAL A 377 0.58 -10.04 -1.52
CA VAL A 377 1.72 -10.24 -0.62
C VAL A 377 1.54 -9.34 0.61
N ASN A 378 1.65 -9.91 1.81
CA ASN A 378 1.51 -9.17 3.06
C ASN A 378 2.70 -9.44 3.99
N PRO A 379 3.88 -8.86 3.67
CA PRO A 379 5.12 -9.22 4.34
C PRO A 379 5.12 -8.86 5.83
N VAL A 380 4.47 -7.76 6.25
CA VAL A 380 4.41 -7.39 7.67
C VAL A 380 3.63 -8.41 8.48
N LYS A 381 2.47 -8.85 7.99
CA LYS A 381 1.67 -9.87 8.68
C LYS A 381 2.40 -11.20 8.80
N GLU A 382 3.10 -11.62 7.75
CA GLU A 382 3.91 -12.83 7.79
C GLU A 382 5.03 -12.75 8.84
N MET A 383 5.71 -11.60 8.94
CA MET A 383 6.81 -11.40 9.89
C MET A 383 6.34 -11.34 11.33
N LEU A 384 5.17 -10.76 11.59
CA LEU A 384 4.62 -10.64 12.94
C LEU A 384 3.94 -11.93 13.43
N ALA A 385 3.76 -12.92 12.56
CA ALA A 385 3.14 -14.18 12.92
C ALA A 385 3.99 -14.93 13.98
N GLY A 386 3.43 -15.12 15.18
CA GLY A 386 4.06 -15.88 16.25
C GLY A 386 5.18 -15.15 17.00
N VAL A 387 5.29 -13.83 16.83
CA VAL A 387 6.26 -12.99 17.56
C VAL A 387 5.67 -12.54 18.91
N ASN A 388 6.49 -12.53 19.97
CA ASN A 388 6.07 -12.03 21.28
C ASN A 388 6.05 -10.49 21.34
N ASP A 389 5.37 -9.92 22.34
CA ASP A 389 5.13 -8.46 22.42
C ASP A 389 6.42 -7.64 22.51
N ALA A 390 7.43 -8.12 23.26
CA ALA A 390 8.71 -7.42 23.39
C ALA A 390 9.45 -7.27 22.04
N ARG A 391 9.44 -8.34 21.23
CA ARG A 391 10.06 -8.31 19.89
C ARG A 391 9.18 -7.57 18.88
N LYS A 392 7.86 -7.59 19.05
CA LYS A 392 6.90 -6.89 18.19
C LYS A 392 7.19 -5.38 18.11
N SER A 393 7.39 -4.71 19.25
CA SER A 393 7.71 -3.27 19.27
C SER A 393 9.00 -2.92 18.52
N LYS A 394 10.03 -3.80 18.61
CA LYS A 394 11.28 -3.61 17.85
C LYS A 394 11.05 -3.75 16.34
N ILE A 395 10.23 -4.71 15.93
CA ILE A 395 9.87 -4.90 14.51
C ILE A 395 9.06 -3.70 14.00
N GLU A 396 8.10 -3.20 14.76
CA GLU A 396 7.27 -2.02 14.40
C GLU A 396 8.14 -0.79 14.08
N LYS A 397 9.21 -0.56 14.83
CA LYS A 397 10.16 0.53 14.55
C LYS A 397 10.98 0.28 13.28
N LEU A 398 11.37 -0.97 13.03
CA LEU A 398 12.20 -1.32 11.88
C LEU A 398 11.42 -1.31 10.56
N ILE A 399 10.14 -1.70 10.54
CA ILE A 399 9.33 -1.72 9.31
C ILE A 399 9.05 -0.32 8.76
N LEU A 400 9.20 0.73 9.59
CA LEU A 400 9.09 2.13 9.17
C LEU A 400 10.35 2.64 8.44
N VAL A 401 11.44 1.87 8.38
CA VAL A 401 12.71 2.34 7.81
C VAL A 401 12.98 1.65 6.48
N GLY A 402 13.05 2.43 5.41
CA GLY A 402 13.39 1.99 4.06
C GLY A 402 12.19 1.54 3.22
N ASN A 403 12.33 1.63 1.90
CA ASN A 403 11.35 1.11 0.94
C ASN A 403 11.83 -0.22 0.36
N TRP A 404 11.53 -1.31 1.06
CA TRP A 404 12.02 -2.63 0.70
C TRP A 404 11.05 -3.40 -0.20
N THR A 405 11.55 -4.24 -1.13
CA THR A 405 10.71 -5.32 -1.68
C THR A 405 10.26 -6.28 -0.56
N PRO A 406 9.16 -7.03 -0.76
CA PRO A 406 8.62 -7.93 0.28
C PRO A 406 9.65 -8.88 0.89
N THR A 407 10.50 -9.49 0.07
CA THR A 407 11.54 -10.41 0.57
C THR A 407 12.66 -9.66 1.29
N SER A 408 13.06 -8.49 0.79
CA SER A 408 14.13 -7.71 1.41
C SER A 408 13.72 -7.09 2.74
N LEU A 409 12.44 -6.78 2.92
CA LEU A 409 11.89 -6.37 4.21
C LEU A 409 12.08 -7.48 5.26
N LYS A 410 11.79 -8.74 4.90
CA LYS A 410 11.98 -9.89 5.79
C LYS A 410 13.44 -10.05 6.22
N TYR A 411 14.38 -9.83 5.32
CA TYR A 411 15.81 -9.85 5.65
C TYR A 411 16.25 -8.64 6.50
N TRP A 412 15.75 -7.44 6.18
CA TRP A 412 16.00 -6.24 6.98
C TRP A 412 15.58 -6.45 8.44
N ILE A 413 14.39 -6.98 8.67
CA ILE A 413 13.92 -7.30 10.02
C ILE A 413 14.75 -8.42 10.65
N SER A 414 15.07 -9.50 9.93
CA SER A 414 15.80 -10.62 10.54
C SER A 414 17.21 -10.25 11.01
N VAL A 415 17.90 -9.35 10.28
CA VAL A 415 19.25 -8.89 10.60
C VAL A 415 19.27 -7.84 11.71
N ASN A 416 18.21 -7.03 11.83
CA ASN A 416 18.18 -5.90 12.78
C ASN A 416 17.29 -6.15 14.02
N SER A 417 16.41 -7.16 14.01
CA SER A 417 15.46 -7.47 15.12
C SER A 417 16.06 -8.24 16.29
#